data_AF-A0A966QF66-F1
#
_entry.id   AF-A0A966QF66-F1
#
_cell.length_a   1.000
_cell.length_b   1.000
_cell.length_c   1.000
_cell.angle_alpha   90.00
_cell.angle_beta   90.00
_cell.angle_gamma   90.00
#
_symmetry.space_group_name_H-M   'P 1'
#
loop_
_entity.id
_entity.type
_entity.pdbx_description
1 polymer ?
#
loop_
_entity_poly.entity_id
_entity_poly.type
_entity_poly.pdbx_seq_one_letter_code
_entity_poly.pdbx_strand_id
1 'polypeptide(L)' 'YVDRNGKKHGEVVEVKPLKETTMESARSTKDKAAVALNMFKWEAARKFCKAQGLIFRIATEHDIYAGTKK' A
#
# COMPACT_ATOMS: atom_id res chain seq x y z
N TYR A 1 -3.38 14.21 7.24
CA TYR A 1 -3.94 14.43 8.59
C TYR A 1 -2.94 15.19 9.45
N VAL A 2 -3.35 15.65 10.64
CA VAL A 2 -2.43 16.22 11.65
C VAL A 2 -2.25 15.16 12.73
N ASP A 3 -1.02 14.80 13.07
CA ASP A 3 -0.77 13.83 14.13
C ASP A 3 -0.93 14.45 15.54
N ARG A 4 -0.85 13.59 16.57
CA ARG A 4 -0.95 14.02 17.97
C ARG A 4 0.15 15.03 18.39
N ASN A 5 1.24 15.10 17.64
CA ASN A 5 2.35 16.00 17.87
C ASN A 5 2.22 17.30 17.05
N GLY A 6 1.09 17.52 16.36
CA GLY A 6 0.83 18.71 15.56
C GLY A 6 1.46 18.70 14.17
N LYS A 7 2.13 17.61 13.76
CA LYS A 7 2.76 17.52 12.43
C LYS A 7 1.73 17.20 11.36
N LYS A 8 1.74 17.98 10.28
CA LYS A 8 0.93 17.72 9.08
C LYS A 8 1.55 16.59 8.26
N HIS A 9 0.75 15.58 7.95
CA HIS A 9 1.10 14.45 7.10
C HIS A 9 0.21 14.45 5.86
N GLY A 10 0.82 14.39 4.68
CA GLY A 10 0.14 14.09 3.43
C GLY A 10 0.40 12.64 3.04
N GLU A 11 -0.64 11.90 2.67
CA GLU A 11 -0.52 10.50 2.28
C GLU A 11 -1.22 10.25 0.95
N VAL A 12 -0.63 9.37 0.15
CA VAL A 12 -1.24 8.75 -1.01
C VAL A 12 -1.46 7.27 -0.67
N VAL A 13 -2.70 6.82 -0.81
CA VAL A 13 -3.12 5.47 -0.42
C VAL A 13 -3.64 4.74 -1.65
N GLU A 14 -2.98 3.67 -2.03
CA GLU A 14 -3.47 2.75 -3.05
C GLU A 14 -4.25 1.62 -2.37
N VAL A 15 -5.50 1.40 -2.78
CA VAL A 15 -6.32 0.30 -2.25
C VAL A 15 -6.23 -0.89 -3.20
N LYS A 16 -5.78 -2.04 -2.69
CA LYS A 16 -5.66 -3.29 -3.46
C LYS A 16 -6.07 -4.51 -2.65
N PRO A 17 -6.63 -5.55 -3.29
CA PRO A 17 -6.89 -6.82 -2.62
C PRO A 17 -5.60 -7.43 -2.02
N LEU A 18 -5.71 -8.09 -0.85
CA LEU A 18 -4.57 -8.72 -0.17
C LEU A 18 -3.87 -9.78 -1.04
N LYS A 19 -4.66 -10.51 -1.83
CA LYS A 19 -4.20 -11.53 -2.78
C LYS A 19 -3.31 -11.00 -3.92
N GLU A 20 -3.30 -9.68 -4.13
CA GLU A 20 -2.57 -8.99 -5.20
C GLU A 20 -1.46 -8.09 -4.65
N THR A 21 -1.23 -8.11 -3.33
CA THR A 21 -0.29 -7.20 -2.66
C THR A 21 0.95 -7.86 -2.11
N THR A 22 0.92 -9.16 -1.82
CA THR A 22 2.07 -9.87 -1.25
C THR A 22 2.43 -11.12 -2.05
N MET A 23 3.71 -11.49 -2.02
CA MET A 23 4.18 -12.69 -2.70
C MET A 23 3.70 -13.96 -1.98
N GLU A 24 3.44 -13.90 -0.67
CA GLU A 24 2.89 -15.01 0.10
C GLU A 24 1.43 -15.34 -0.29
N SER A 25 0.67 -14.35 -0.78
CA SER A 25 -0.73 -14.55 -1.19
C SER A 25 -0.88 -14.95 -2.66
N ALA A 26 0.17 -14.79 -3.46
CA ALA A 26 0.20 -15.13 -4.88
C ALA A 26 0.35 -16.65 -5.11
N ARG A 27 -0.70 -17.29 -5.64
CA ARG A 27 -0.78 -18.75 -5.79
C ARG A 27 -0.16 -19.26 -7.10
N SER A 28 -0.34 -18.56 -8.22
CA SER A 28 0.20 -18.97 -9.53
C SER A 28 1.47 -18.21 -9.92
N THR A 29 2.27 -18.76 -10.84
CA THR A 29 3.46 -18.08 -11.41
C THR A 29 3.11 -16.74 -12.07
N LYS A 30 1.93 -16.68 -12.70
CA LYS A 30 1.41 -15.45 -13.31
C LYS A 30 1.09 -14.39 -12.24
N ASP A 31 0.48 -14.79 -11.13
CA ASP A 31 0.17 -13.87 -10.03
C ASP A 31 1.47 -13.33 -9.40
N LYS A 32 2.47 -14.19 -9.21
CA LYS A 32 3.80 -13.79 -8.72
C LYS A 32 4.48 -12.76 -9.62
N ALA A 33 4.39 -12.94 -10.94
CA ALA A 33 4.92 -11.97 -11.91
C ALA A 33 4.17 -10.63 -11.84
N ALA A 34 2.85 -10.65 -11.67
CA ALA A 34 2.04 -9.45 -11.53
C ALA A 34 2.37 -8.70 -10.23
N VAL A 35 2.55 -9.41 -9.11
CA VAL A 35 2.97 -8.82 -7.83
C VAL A 35 4.37 -8.21 -7.96
N ALA A 36 5.32 -8.90 -8.58
CA ALA A 36 6.66 -8.35 -8.81
C ALA A 36 6.61 -7.05 -9.65
N LEU A 37 5.83 -7.02 -10.73
CA LEU A 37 5.63 -5.81 -11.53
C LEU A 37 5.01 -4.68 -10.70
N ASN A 38 4.02 -4.99 -9.86
CA ASN A 38 3.38 -4.01 -8.98
C ASN A 38 4.35 -3.48 -7.91
N MET A 39 5.25 -4.31 -7.39
CA MET A 39 6.29 -3.86 -6.46
C MET A 39 7.16 -2.77 -7.07
N PHE A 40 7.57 -2.91 -8.33
CA PHE A 40 8.33 -1.86 -9.04
C PHE A 40 7.51 -0.58 -9.22
N LYS A 41 6.22 -0.69 -9.55
CA LYS A 41 5.32 0.48 -9.64
C LYS A 41 5.20 1.21 -8.30
N TRP A 42 5.06 0.46 -7.20
CA TRP A 42 4.97 1.03 -5.86
C TRP A 42 6.29 1.64 -5.40
N GLU A 43 7.43 1.07 -5.78
CA GLU A 43 8.73 1.68 -5.49
C GLU A 43 8.87 3.05 -6.18
N ALA A 44 8.47 3.14 -7.45
CA ALA A 44 8.44 4.42 -8.17
C ALA A 44 7.47 5.42 -7.50
N ALA A 45 6.27 4.98 -7.12
CA ALA A 45 5.30 5.80 -6.42
C ALA A 45 5.82 6.30 -5.06
N ARG A 46 6.50 5.45 -4.29
CA ARG A 46 7.17 5.82 -3.02
C ARG A 46 8.23 6.88 -3.24
N LYS A 47 9.08 6.73 -4.26
CA LYS A 47 10.11 7.73 -4.60
C LYS A 47 9.49 9.07 -4.98
N PHE A 48 8.44 9.06 -5.81
CA PHE A 48 7.69 10.27 -6.17
C PHE A 48 7.08 10.94 -4.95
N CYS A 49 6.32 10.19 -4.13
CA CYS A 49 5.68 10.74 -2.94
C CYS A 49 6.71 11.30 -1.96
N LYS A 50 7.83 10.60 -1.73
CA LYS A 50 8.92 11.07 -0.88
C LYS A 50 9.49 12.41 -1.37
N ALA A 51 9.68 12.57 -2.68
CA ALA A 51 10.15 13.83 -3.26
C ALA A 51 9.15 14.99 -3.06
N GLN A 52 7.85 14.68 -2.93
CA GLN A 52 6.77 15.64 -2.67
C GLN A 52 6.46 15.83 -1.18
N GLY A 53 7.22 15.22 -0.26
CA GLY A 53 6.93 15.27 1.18
C GLY A 53 5.67 14.47 1.59
N LEU A 54 5.24 13.51 0.76
CA LEU A 54 4.10 12.64 0.97
C LEU A 54 4.55 11.22 1.32
N ILE A 55 3.70 10.49 2.03
CA ILE A 55 3.88 9.06 2.33
C ILE A 55 3.03 8.24 1.36
N PHE A 56 3.62 7.24 0.71
CA PHE A 56 2.87 6.28 -0.09
C PHE A 56 2.66 4.99 0.69
N ARG A 57 1.40 4.56 0.84
CA ARG A 57 1.04 3.29 1.46
C ARG A 57 0.03 2.52 0.63
N ILE A 58 0.02 1.22 0.83
CA ILE A 58 -0.96 0.32 0.23
C ILE A 58 -1.89 -0.12 1.36
N ALA A 59 -3.19 -0.08 1.13
CA ALA A 59 -4.20 -0.56 2.05
C ALA A 59 -4.98 -1.71 1.42
N THR A 60 -5.21 -2.74 2.22
CA THR A 60 -5.96 -3.93 1.85
C THR A 60 -7.25 -4.03 2.66
N GLU A 61 -8.10 -4.99 2.33
CA GLU A 61 -9.28 -5.33 3.11
C GLU A 61 -8.93 -5.63 4.58
N HIS A 62 -7.75 -6.20 4.85
CA HIS A 62 -7.31 -6.46 6.22
C HIS A 62 -7.11 -5.14 6.99
N ASP A 63 -6.46 -4.15 6.38
CA ASP A 63 -6.20 -2.85 7.01
C ASP A 63 -7.49 -2.05 7.25
N ILE A 64 -8.49 -2.25 6.39
CA ILE A 64 -9.78 -1.57 6.45
C ILE A 64 -10.72 -2.24 7.47
N TYR A 65 -10.72 -3.57 7.54
CA TYR A 65 -11.67 -4.33 8.36
C TYR A 65 -11.09 -4.92 9.65
N ALA A 66 -9.79 -4.74 9.95
CA ALA A 66 -9.13 -5.26 11.16
C ALA A 66 -9.76 -4.78 12.50
N GLY A 67 -10.69 -3.82 12.48
CA GLY A 67 -11.42 -3.33 13.64
C GLY A 67 -12.95 -3.52 13.60
N THR A 68 -13.50 -4.14 12.56
CA THR A 68 -14.95 -4.38 12.48
C THR A 68 -15.29 -5.62 13.32
N LYS A 69 -15.73 -5.43 14.57
CA LYS A 69 -16.43 -6.49 15.30
C LYS A 69 -17.63 -6.91 14.45
N LYS A 70 -17.78 -8.22 14.23
CA LYS A 70 -19.05 -8.78 13.73
C LYS A 70 -20.18 -8.44 14.69
#